data_AF-A0A3D5BVW3-F1
#
_entry.id   AF-A0A3D5BVW3-F1
#
_cell.length_a   1.000
_cell.length_b   1.000
_cell.length_c   1.000
_cell.angle_alpha   90.00
_cell.angle_beta   90.00
_cell.angle_gamma   90.00
#
_symmetry.space_group_name_H-M   'P 1'
#
loop_
_entity.id
_entity.type
_entity.pdbx_description
1 polymer ?
#
loop_
_entity_poly.entity_id
_entity_poly.type
_entity_poly.pdbx_seq_one_letter_code
_entity_poly.pdbx_strand_id
1 'polypeptide(L)'
;MGDGAGAADAMYKGKTHNVAWDAATLEDGSPCADCKYYLFVKNIKTGAQIQVGDVAGLSATLILPAEGRYRPGVQAYRIVAPEVPGEEQAPPDVSSISWADNPEVCAGGQTFWFRWFQQPLAPRGLRK
;
A
#
# COMPACT_ATOMS: atom_id res chain seq x y z
N MET A 1 33.97 11.96 2.99
CA MET A 1 33.23 11.28 4.07
C MET A 1 31.82 11.84 4.06
N GLY A 2 30.87 11.03 3.62
CA GLY A 2 29.45 11.35 3.65
C GLY A 2 28.77 10.00 3.67
N ASP A 3 28.54 9.48 4.88
CA ASP A 3 27.84 8.24 5.09
C ASP A 3 26.47 8.34 4.41
N GLY A 4 26.31 7.60 3.32
CA GLY A 4 25.01 7.29 2.77
C GLY A 4 24.28 6.47 3.82
N ALA A 5 23.47 7.14 4.64
CA ALA A 5 22.49 6.49 5.48
C ALA A 5 21.52 5.75 4.56
N GLY A 6 21.83 4.48 4.28
CA GLY A 6 20.92 3.60 3.56
C GLY A 6 19.59 3.63 4.29
N ALA A 7 18.52 4.02 3.57
CA ALA A 7 17.17 4.02 4.10
C ALA A 7 16.90 2.70 4.81
N ALA A 8 16.73 2.76 6.13
CA ALA A 8 16.51 1.56 6.93
C ALA A 8 15.13 1.02 6.59
N ASP A 9 15.08 -0.08 5.85
CA ASP A 9 13.84 -0.73 5.46
C ASP A 9 13.14 -1.34 6.69
N ALA A 10 12.16 -0.62 7.23
CA ALA A 10 11.53 -0.99 8.50
C ALA A 10 10.61 -2.20 8.33
N MET A 11 10.74 -3.21 9.19
CA MET A 11 9.86 -4.38 9.23
C MET A 11 8.88 -4.31 10.40
N TYR A 12 7.58 -4.27 10.11
CA TYR A 12 6.53 -4.38 11.13
C TYR A 12 5.92 -5.79 11.15
N LYS A 13 5.60 -6.29 12.35
CA LYS A 13 5.01 -7.63 12.54
C LYS A 13 3.54 -7.51 12.94
N GLY A 14 2.70 -8.40 12.42
CA GLY A 14 1.27 -8.44 12.75
C GLY A 14 0.43 -8.84 11.55
N LYS A 15 -0.86 -9.14 11.79
CA LYS A 15 -1.84 -9.33 10.71
C LYS A 15 -2.40 -7.99 10.21
N THR A 16 -2.50 -7.02 11.11
CA THR A 16 -3.15 -5.72 10.89
C THR A 16 -2.16 -4.59 11.10
N HIS A 17 -2.16 -3.60 10.20
CA HIS A 17 -1.24 -2.48 10.25
C HIS A 17 -1.97 -1.17 9.90
N ASN A 18 -1.81 -0.15 10.74
CA ASN A 18 -2.27 1.19 10.39
C ASN A 18 -1.24 1.85 9.48
N VAL A 19 -1.71 2.44 8.39
CA VAL A 19 -0.91 3.20 7.43
C VAL A 19 -1.56 4.55 7.17
N ALA A 20 -0.73 5.53 6.82
CA ALA A 20 -1.14 6.85 6.40
C ALA A 20 -0.31 7.27 5.18
N TRP A 21 -0.85 8.18 4.39
CA TRP A 21 -0.23 8.73 3.19
C TRP A 21 -0.67 10.17 2.98
N ASP A 22 0.04 10.88 2.09
CA ASP A 22 -0.31 12.24 1.71
C ASP A 22 -1.41 12.27 0.65
N ALA A 23 -2.18 13.35 0.62
CA ALA A 23 -3.22 13.55 -0.39
C ALA A 23 -2.61 13.57 -1.81
N ALA A 24 -3.28 12.91 -2.75
CA ALA A 24 -2.87 12.93 -4.15
C ALA A 24 -3.00 14.34 -4.76
N THR A 25 -2.14 14.63 -5.73
CA THR A 25 -2.22 15.82 -6.59
C THR A 25 -2.57 15.39 -8.00
N LEU A 26 -3.27 16.27 -8.72
CA LEU A 26 -3.55 16.11 -10.13
C LEU A 26 -2.28 16.41 -10.96
N GLU A 27 -2.31 16.08 -12.26
CA GLU A 27 -1.17 16.28 -13.16
C GLU A 27 -0.70 17.75 -13.26
N ASP A 28 -1.61 18.71 -13.02
CA ASP A 28 -1.32 20.14 -12.97
C ASP A 28 -0.76 20.60 -11.61
N GLY A 29 -0.57 19.68 -10.66
CA GLY A 29 -0.08 19.94 -9.31
C GLY A 29 -1.15 20.43 -8.32
N SER A 30 -2.40 20.61 -8.75
CA SER A 30 -3.49 20.99 -7.84
C SER A 30 -3.90 19.82 -6.93
N PRO A 31 -4.44 20.08 -5.72
CA PRO A 31 -4.90 19.02 -4.83
C PRO A 31 -6.06 18.23 -5.43
N CYS A 32 -6.00 16.90 -5.38
CA CYS A 32 -7.13 16.04 -5.74
C CYS A 32 -8.10 15.91 -4.55
N ALA A 33 -9.06 16.83 -4.44
CA ALA A 33 -9.97 16.90 -3.30
C ALA A 33 -11.04 15.78 -3.28
N ASP A 34 -11.33 15.19 -4.42
CA ASP A 34 -12.33 14.14 -4.63
C ASP A 34 -11.71 12.74 -4.78
N CYS A 35 -10.39 12.62 -4.69
CA CYS A 35 -9.70 11.34 -4.75
C CYS A 35 -10.07 10.44 -3.56
N LYS A 36 -10.30 9.17 -3.89
CA LYS A 36 -10.36 8.05 -2.95
C LYS A 36 -9.14 7.15 -3.19
N TYR A 37 -8.96 6.16 -2.33
CA TYR A 37 -7.75 5.35 -2.32
C TYR A 37 -8.06 3.86 -2.28
N TYR A 38 -7.55 3.12 -3.27
CA TYR A 38 -7.45 1.67 -3.19
C TYR A 38 -6.21 1.28 -2.39
N LEU A 39 -6.37 0.27 -1.55
CA LEU A 39 -5.36 -0.25 -0.67
C LEU A 39 -4.85 -1.57 -1.20
N PHE A 40 -3.54 -1.68 -1.38
CA PHE A 40 -2.90 -2.87 -1.92
C PHE A 40 -1.85 -3.44 -0.98
N VAL A 41 -1.63 -4.75 -1.10
CA VAL A 41 -0.45 -5.42 -0.58
C VAL A 41 0.20 -6.26 -1.68
N LYS A 42 1.52 -6.20 -1.79
CA LYS A 42 2.31 -7.01 -2.71
C LYS A 42 3.07 -8.07 -1.93
N ASN A 43 2.77 -9.34 -2.18
CA ASN A 43 3.49 -10.44 -1.57
C ASN A 43 4.93 -10.48 -2.09
N ILE A 44 5.91 -10.36 -1.21
CA ILE A 44 7.33 -10.27 -1.58
C ILE A 44 7.84 -11.60 -2.20
N LYS A 45 7.27 -12.74 -1.79
CA LYS A 45 7.69 -14.06 -2.30
C LYS A 45 7.14 -14.33 -3.70
N THR A 46 5.88 -14.02 -3.94
CA THR A 46 5.19 -14.37 -5.20
C THR A 46 5.08 -13.22 -6.19
N GLY A 47 5.31 -11.99 -5.76
CA GLY A 47 5.07 -10.78 -6.56
C GLY A 47 3.59 -10.41 -6.73
N ALA A 48 2.67 -11.23 -6.21
CA ALA A 48 1.23 -11.01 -6.36
C ALA A 48 0.79 -9.72 -5.68
N GLN A 49 0.06 -8.87 -6.42
CA GLN A 49 -0.56 -7.65 -5.93
C GLN A 49 -2.03 -7.94 -5.61
N ILE A 50 -2.45 -7.58 -4.40
CA ILE A 50 -3.77 -7.92 -3.86
C ILE A 50 -4.38 -6.63 -3.34
N GLN A 51 -5.54 -6.24 -3.88
CA GLN A 51 -6.34 -5.18 -3.29
C GLN A 51 -6.99 -5.71 -2.00
N VAL A 52 -6.81 -5.00 -0.90
CA VAL A 52 -7.30 -5.38 0.44
C VAL A 52 -8.38 -4.45 0.97
N GLY A 53 -8.67 -3.36 0.27
CA GLY A 53 -9.77 -2.47 0.61
C GLY A 53 -9.73 -1.16 -0.18
N ASP A 54 -10.62 -0.25 0.18
CA ASP A 54 -10.68 1.11 -0.30
C ASP A 54 -11.14 2.06 0.81
N VAL A 55 -10.73 3.32 0.73
CA VAL A 55 -11.06 4.34 1.73
C VAL A 55 -11.05 5.74 1.11
N ALA A 56 -11.83 6.67 1.68
CA ALA A 56 -11.81 8.08 1.28
C ALA A 56 -10.82 8.94 2.12
N GLY A 57 -10.43 8.45 3.30
CA GLY A 57 -9.48 9.11 4.19
C GLY A 57 -8.02 8.88 3.79
N LEU A 58 -7.12 9.58 4.47
CA LEU A 58 -5.65 9.52 4.27
C LEU A 58 -4.95 8.53 5.21
N SER A 59 -5.72 7.67 5.86
CA SER A 59 -5.22 6.57 6.68
C SER A 59 -6.20 5.41 6.71
N ALA A 60 -5.68 4.21 6.91
CA ALA A 60 -6.47 2.99 7.00
C ALA A 60 -5.74 1.88 7.77
N THR A 61 -6.51 0.90 8.23
CA THR A 61 -5.97 -0.38 8.73
C THR A 61 -5.91 -1.39 7.60
N LEU A 62 -4.71 -1.76 7.17
CA LEU A 62 -4.47 -2.87 6.24
C LEU A 62 -4.57 -4.20 6.96
N ILE A 63 -5.28 -5.16 6.37
CA ILE A 63 -5.40 -6.54 6.86
C ILE A 63 -4.68 -7.45 5.87
N LEU A 64 -3.65 -8.17 6.33
CA LEU A 64 -2.91 -9.09 5.48
C LEU A 64 -3.76 -10.35 5.16
N PRO A 65 -3.86 -10.74 3.88
CA PRO A 65 -4.80 -11.78 3.45
C PRO A 65 -4.36 -13.19 3.87
N ALA A 66 -3.06 -13.41 4.03
CA ALA A 66 -2.47 -14.68 4.47
C ALA A 66 -1.11 -14.43 5.14
N GLU A 67 -0.58 -15.42 5.84
CA GLU A 67 0.78 -15.38 6.38
C GLU A 67 1.80 -15.12 5.27
N GLY A 68 2.79 -14.27 5.55
CA GLY A 68 3.77 -13.88 4.56
C GLY A 68 4.46 -12.55 4.84
N ARG A 69 5.17 -12.09 3.82
CA ARG A 69 5.88 -10.80 3.80
C ARG A 69 5.29 -9.95 2.69
N TYR A 70 4.92 -8.71 3.00
CA TYR A 70 4.16 -7.85 2.12
C TYR A 70 4.72 -6.43 2.07
N ARG A 71 4.67 -5.81 0.88
CA ARG A 71 4.82 -4.36 0.70
C ARG A 71 3.44 -3.73 0.61
N PRO A 72 3.08 -2.76 1.46
CA PRO A 72 1.85 -2.00 1.27
C PRO A 72 2.00 -1.05 0.08
N GLY A 73 0.87 -0.80 -0.60
CA GLY A 73 0.77 0.18 -1.67
C GLY A 73 -0.57 0.89 -1.64
N VAL A 74 -0.60 2.11 -2.16
CA VAL A 74 -1.80 2.94 -2.24
C VAL A 74 -1.96 3.44 -3.67
N GLN A 75 -3.19 3.44 -4.17
CA GLN A 75 -3.54 3.96 -5.49
C GLN A 75 -4.67 4.97 -5.34
N ALA A 76 -4.44 6.21 -5.76
CA ALA A 76 -5.51 7.19 -5.85
C ALA A 76 -6.41 6.87 -7.05
N TYR A 77 -7.71 7.03 -6.86
CA TYR A 77 -8.72 6.93 -7.91
C TYR A 77 -9.76 8.02 -7.77
N ARG A 78 -10.33 8.46 -8.89
CA ARG A 78 -11.47 9.38 -8.94
C ARG A 78 -12.60 8.78 -9.74
N ILE A 79 -13.83 9.04 -9.29
CA ILE A 79 -15.04 8.70 -10.02
C ILE A 79 -15.51 9.98 -10.70
N VAL A 80 -15.42 10.01 -12.02
CA VAL A 80 -15.96 11.12 -12.82
C VAL A 80 -17.42 10.79 -13.12
N ALA A 81 -18.33 11.68 -12.70
CA ALA A 81 -19.74 11.54 -13.04
C ALA A 81 -19.92 11.66 -14.57
N PRO A 82 -20.84 10.90 -15.18
CA PRO A 82 -21.13 11.06 -16.59
C PRO A 82 -21.62 12.48 -16.88
N GLU A 83 -21.13 13.08 -17.97
CA GLU A 83 -21.52 14.44 -18.38
C GLU A 83 -23.00 14.51 -18.77
N VAL A 84 -23.55 13.38 -19.25
CA VAL A 84 -24.94 13.24 -19.65
C VAL A 84 -25.68 12.34 -18.65
N PRO A 85 -26.77 12.82 -18.03
CA PRO A 85 -27.61 11.99 -17.16
C PRO A 85 -28.16 10.77 -17.90
N GLY A 86 -27.90 9.57 -17.37
CA GLY A 86 -28.37 8.31 -17.94
C GLY A 86 -27.33 7.51 -18.72
N GLU A 87 -26.12 8.05 -18.92
CA GLU A 87 -25.01 7.27 -19.46
C GLU A 87 -24.37 6.34 -18.43
N GLU A 88 -23.74 5.28 -18.93
CA GLU A 88 -22.97 4.34 -18.11
C GLU A 88 -21.75 5.04 -17.51
N GLN A 89 -21.55 4.87 -16.22
CA GLN A 89 -20.42 5.45 -15.52
C GLN A 89 -19.12 4.85 -16.06
N ALA A 90 -18.22 5.70 -16.54
CA ALA A 90 -16.91 5.27 -16.99
C ALA A 90 -16.12 4.59 -15.84
N PRO A 91 -15.18 3.68 -16.16
CA PRO A 91 -14.25 3.16 -15.18
C PRO A 91 -13.54 4.29 -14.42
N PRO A 92 -13.23 4.11 -13.12
CA PRO A 92 -12.49 5.10 -12.36
C PRO A 92 -11.17 5.43 -13.03
N ASP A 93 -10.83 6.71 -13.04
CA ASP A 93 -9.50 7.15 -13.44
C ASP A 93 -8.55 6.91 -12.27
N VAL A 94 -7.41 6.26 -12.53
CA VAL A 94 -6.52 5.71 -11.51
C VAL A 94 -5.07 6.14 -11.73
N SER A 95 -4.39 6.45 -10.63
CA SER A 95 -2.94 6.66 -10.61
C SER A 95 -2.15 5.36 -10.69
N SER A 96 -0.82 5.44 -10.84
CA SER A 96 0.06 4.32 -10.53
C SER A 96 0.03 3.97 -9.04
N ILE A 97 0.23 2.71 -8.68
CA ILE A 97 0.33 2.31 -7.26
C ILE A 97 1.67 2.79 -6.69
N SER A 98 1.59 3.61 -5.64
CA SER A 98 2.75 4.01 -4.84
C SER A 98 3.06 2.94 -3.82
N TRP A 99 4.23 2.31 -3.94
CA TRP A 99 4.68 1.22 -3.07
C TRP A 99 5.63 1.69 -1.99
N ALA A 100 5.51 1.11 -0.80
CA ALA A 100 6.37 1.43 0.35
C ALA A 100 7.83 0.94 0.24
N ASP A 101 8.23 0.37 -0.91
CA ASP A 101 9.63 0.06 -1.24
C ASP A 101 10.28 1.11 -2.15
N ASN A 102 9.54 2.11 -2.61
CA ASN A 102 10.08 3.21 -3.39
C ASN A 102 10.40 4.41 -2.45
N PRO A 103 11.68 4.73 -2.22
CA PRO A 103 12.05 5.84 -1.35
C PRO A 103 11.62 7.20 -1.88
N GLU A 104 11.39 7.36 -3.19
CA GLU A 104 10.96 8.64 -3.78
C GLU A 104 9.52 9.02 -3.40
N VAL A 105 8.69 8.03 -3.04
CA VAL A 105 7.29 8.24 -2.65
C VAL A 105 7.05 8.06 -1.16
N CYS A 106 8.02 7.50 -0.43
CA CYS A 106 7.92 7.33 1.01
C CYS A 106 8.31 8.62 1.75
N ALA A 107 7.56 8.96 2.79
CA ALA A 107 7.86 10.10 3.65
C ALA A 107 9.30 10.01 4.19
N GLY A 108 10.09 11.05 3.92
CA GLY A 108 11.50 11.11 4.33
C GLY A 108 12.39 10.01 3.74
N GLY A 109 11.97 9.38 2.63
CA GLY A 109 12.72 8.28 2.01
C GLY A 109 12.65 6.95 2.76
N GLN A 110 11.78 6.84 3.78
CA GLN A 110 11.75 5.68 4.68
C GLN A 110 10.86 4.56 4.13
N THR A 111 11.49 3.54 3.55
CA THR A 111 10.79 2.35 3.06
C THR A 111 10.40 1.42 4.20
N PHE A 112 9.33 0.64 4.02
CA PHE A 112 8.90 -0.33 5.01
C PHE A 112 8.14 -1.52 4.41
N TRP A 113 7.97 -2.56 5.22
CA TRP A 113 7.23 -3.77 4.88
C TRP A 113 6.61 -4.43 6.10
N PHE A 114 5.65 -5.30 5.83
CA PHE A 114 4.91 -6.04 6.83
C PHE A 114 5.23 -7.52 6.78
N ARG A 115 5.16 -8.14 7.95
CA ARG A 115 5.31 -9.58 8.12
C ARG A 115 4.23 -10.09 9.04
N TRP A 116 3.32 -10.85 8.48
CA TRP A 116 2.46 -11.69 9.28
C TRP A 116 3.06 -13.09 9.34
N PHE A 117 3.63 -13.40 10.50
CA PHE A 117 4.10 -14.72 10.90
C PHE A 117 5.13 -15.39 9.96
N GLN A 118 6.40 -15.43 10.39
CA GLN A 118 7.30 -16.54 10.01
C GLN A 118 8.27 -16.83 11.18
N GLN A 119 8.17 -18.04 11.75
CA GLN A 119 9.02 -18.73 12.73
C GLN A 119 8.81 -18.53 14.25
N PRO A 120 8.78 -19.67 15.00
CA PRO A 120 9.17 -21.05 14.60
C PRO A 120 7.97 -22.03 14.50
N LEU A 121 7.39 -22.28 13.31
CA LEU A 121 6.36 -23.31 13.07
C LEU A 121 6.58 -24.15 11.79
N ALA A 122 7.83 -24.37 11.37
CA ALA A 122 8.14 -25.67 10.79
C ALA A 122 8.24 -26.63 12.00
N PRO A 123 7.37 -27.64 12.15
CA PRO A 123 7.51 -28.59 13.26
C PRO A 123 8.91 -29.24 13.21
N ARG A 124 9.65 -29.17 14.32
CA ARG A 124 10.92 -29.87 14.53
C ARG A 124 10.94 -30.44 15.96
N GLY A 125 11.48 -31.66 16.12
CA GLY A 125 11.75 -32.26 17.44
C GLY A 125 10.72 -33.25 18.01
N LEU A 126 10.06 -34.10 17.20
CA LEU A 126 9.25 -35.22 17.72
C LEU A 126 10.08 -36.52 17.88
N ARG A 127 10.85 -36.58 18.98
CA ARG A 127 10.93 -37.64 20.00
C ARG A 127 12.03 -37.23 21.01
N LYS A 128 11.77 -37.46 22.31
CA LYS A 128 12.79 -37.45 23.36
C LYS A 128 13.69 -38.67 23.20
#